data_AF-A0A1Z4JFZ0-F1
#
_entry.id   AF-A0A1Z4JFZ0-F1
#
_cell.length_a   1.000
_cell.length_b   1.000
_cell.length_c   1.000
_cell.angle_alpha   90.00
_cell.angle_beta   90.00
_cell.angle_gamma   90.00
#
_symmetry.space_group_name_H-M   'P 1'
#
loop_
_entity.id
_entity.type
_entity.pdbx_description
1 polymer ?
#
loop_
_entity_poly.entity_id
_entity_poly.type
_entity_poly.pdbx_seq_one_letter_code
_entity_poly.pdbx_strand_id
1 'polypeptide(L)'
;MYYFWIVLFLGVQLFCLGLLWVSCFPGALTDVEWSLILPLYWLLTTPLGILILLLAFGFVIWSRRRWNSQIRPPAESLPKRQPRRFLKQLVVVTCLVLFLTSILIRINLPQTIAFSLSRPAFDAFIADEAKLVKLCRDLLKPQLGIYQIKDCDIDSQGGIYLQTGWHGFLFNSAAYGFVHRPNPHGSERFGKDIYEYHPVVEDWYWFRASQDW
;
A
#
# COMPACT_ATOMS: atom_id res chain seq x y z
N MET A 1 25.53 10.84 -18.06
CA MET A 1 24.80 11.46 -16.93
C MET A 1 23.27 11.38 -17.05
N TYR A 2 22.64 11.64 -18.21
CA TYR A 2 21.18 11.63 -18.33
C TYR A 2 20.52 10.24 -18.10
N TYR A 3 21.13 9.17 -18.60
CA TYR A 3 20.65 7.80 -18.38
C TYR A 3 20.58 7.39 -16.91
N PHE A 4 21.55 7.84 -16.10
CA PHE A 4 21.57 7.58 -14.67
C PHE A 4 20.29 8.09 -13.99
N TRP A 5 19.88 9.33 -14.30
CA TRP A 5 18.66 9.91 -13.74
C TRP A 5 17.41 9.15 -14.17
N ILE A 6 17.30 8.76 -15.44
CA ILE A 6 16.16 7.96 -15.92
C ILE A 6 16.06 6.65 -15.14
N VAL A 7 17.17 5.93 -15.01
CA VAL A 7 17.21 4.65 -14.27
C VAL A 7 16.82 4.85 -12.82
N LEU A 8 17.34 5.90 -12.17
CA LEU A 8 17.02 6.22 -10.78
C LEU A 8 15.52 6.47 -10.58
N PHE A 9 14.93 7.34 -11.37
CA PHE A 9 13.51 7.70 -11.24
C PHE A 9 12.57 6.55 -11.61
N LEU A 10 12.94 5.73 -12.60
CA LEU A 10 12.22 4.49 -12.90
C LEU A 10 12.29 3.51 -11.72
N GLY A 11 13.46 3.38 -11.10
CA GLY A 11 13.64 2.58 -9.88
C GLY A 11 12.71 3.03 -8.75
N VAL A 12 12.59 4.34 -8.54
CA VAL A 12 11.65 4.91 -7.54
C VAL A 12 10.20 4.58 -7.88
N GLN A 13 9.80 4.68 -9.15
CA GLN A 13 8.43 4.34 -9.56
C GLN A 13 8.12 2.84 -9.37
N LEU A 14 9.06 1.97 -9.74
CA LEU A 14 8.94 0.52 -9.50
C LEU A 14 8.86 0.19 -8.01
N PHE A 15 9.63 0.89 -7.18
CA PHE A 15 9.54 0.76 -5.73
C PHE A 15 8.16 1.17 -5.20
N CYS A 16 7.59 2.27 -5.68
CA CYS A 16 6.24 2.70 -5.30
C CYS A 16 5.17 1.66 -5.71
N LEU A 17 5.29 1.09 -6.91
CA LEU A 17 4.42 0.01 -7.36
C LEU A 17 4.55 -1.24 -6.48
N GLY A 18 5.78 -1.59 -6.08
CA GLY A 18 6.04 -2.68 -5.15
C GLY A 18 5.39 -2.44 -3.79
N LEU A 19 5.48 -1.23 -3.24
CA LEU A 19 4.81 -0.86 -1.99
C LEU A 19 3.29 -0.97 -2.10
N LEU A 20 2.70 -0.47 -3.19
CA LEU A 20 1.25 -0.59 -3.43
C LEU A 20 0.84 -2.06 -3.55
N TRP A 21 1.63 -2.90 -4.23
CA TRP A 21 1.37 -4.33 -4.33
C TRP A 21 1.42 -5.02 -2.96
N VAL A 22 2.45 -4.75 -2.16
CA VAL A 22 2.58 -5.32 -0.80
C VAL A 22 1.42 -4.84 0.09
N SER A 23 0.96 -3.60 -0.07
CA SER A 23 -0.16 -3.05 0.68
C SER A 23 -1.51 -3.73 0.41
N CYS A 24 -1.62 -4.55 -0.64
CA CYS A 24 -2.81 -5.35 -0.88
C CYS A 24 -3.01 -6.45 0.19
N PHE A 25 -1.94 -6.86 0.90
CA PHE A 25 -1.99 -7.95 1.86
C PHE A 25 -2.08 -7.40 3.29
N PRO A 26 -3.06 -7.86 4.11
CA PRO A 26 -3.20 -7.39 5.49
C PRO A 26 -1.97 -7.76 6.30
N GLY A 27 -1.49 -6.83 7.13
CA GLY A 27 -0.29 -7.01 7.96
C GLY A 27 1.04 -6.76 7.23
N ALA A 28 1.08 -6.89 5.91
CA ALA A 28 2.35 -6.88 5.18
C ALA A 28 3.12 -5.54 5.25
N LEU A 29 2.44 -4.41 5.52
CA LEU A 29 3.07 -3.11 5.74
C LEU A 29 3.19 -2.70 7.21
N THR A 30 2.43 -3.28 8.12
CA THR A 30 2.51 -2.95 9.55
C THR A 30 3.74 -3.56 10.20
N ASP A 31 4.21 -4.71 9.70
CA ASP A 31 5.37 -5.43 10.26
C ASP A 31 6.69 -5.10 9.59
N VAL A 32 6.65 -4.37 8.47
CA VAL A 32 7.86 -3.72 7.95
C VAL A 32 8.09 -2.56 8.88
N GLU A 33 8.92 -2.76 9.91
CA GLU A 33 9.19 -1.74 10.91
C GLU A 33 9.46 -0.41 10.20
N TRP A 34 8.48 0.47 10.33
CA TRP A 34 8.61 1.86 9.91
C TRP A 34 9.84 2.47 10.59
N SER A 35 10.38 1.92 11.69
CA SER A 35 11.66 2.34 12.27
C SER A 35 12.84 2.43 11.28
N LEU A 36 12.90 1.61 10.22
CA LEU A 36 13.99 1.62 9.21
C LEU A 36 13.55 2.27 7.89
N ILE A 37 12.32 2.03 7.45
CA ILE A 37 11.79 2.61 6.22
C ILE A 37 11.34 4.06 6.43
N LEU A 38 10.76 4.41 7.58
CA LEU A 38 10.24 5.75 7.87
C LEU A 38 11.36 6.79 8.02
N PRO A 39 12.53 6.57 8.65
CA PRO A 39 13.61 7.55 8.58
C PRO A 39 14.17 7.71 7.17
N LEU A 40 14.32 6.62 6.40
CA LEU A 40 14.79 6.72 5.01
C LEU A 40 13.74 7.39 4.12
N TYR A 41 12.46 7.05 4.28
CA TYR A 41 11.32 7.63 3.61
C TYR A 41 11.13 9.08 4.02
N TRP A 42 11.21 9.45 5.30
CA TRP A 42 11.19 10.84 5.77
C TRP A 42 12.43 11.59 5.27
N LEU A 43 13.65 11.06 5.39
CA LEU A 43 14.83 11.65 4.75
C LEU A 43 14.70 11.79 3.23
N LEU A 44 13.94 10.93 2.55
CA LEU A 44 13.70 10.98 1.11
C LEU A 44 12.45 11.80 0.73
N THR A 45 11.56 12.13 1.66
CA THR A 45 10.28 12.78 1.34
C THR A 45 10.15 14.15 1.98
N THR A 46 10.72 14.43 3.16
CA THR A 46 10.68 15.77 3.74
C THR A 46 11.72 16.72 3.18
N PRO A 47 13.05 16.48 3.20
CA PRO A 47 13.99 17.43 2.61
C PRO A 47 13.88 17.44 1.09
N LEU A 48 13.56 16.29 0.48
CA LEU A 48 13.31 16.18 -0.96
C LEU A 48 11.99 16.84 -1.35
N GLY A 49 10.92 16.66 -0.57
CA GLY A 49 9.64 17.36 -0.79
C GLY A 49 9.74 18.87 -0.60
N ILE A 50 10.47 19.34 0.42
CA ILE A 50 10.79 20.75 0.64
C ILE A 50 11.65 21.28 -0.51
N LEU A 51 12.69 20.55 -0.93
CA LEU A 51 13.53 20.91 -2.06
C LEU A 51 12.72 20.97 -3.36
N ILE A 52 11.80 20.03 -3.60
CA ILE A 52 10.90 20.00 -4.75
C ILE A 52 9.97 21.22 -4.71
N LEU A 53 9.40 21.57 -3.55
CA LEU A 53 8.57 22.78 -3.39
C LEU A 53 9.38 24.05 -3.65
N LEU A 54 10.60 24.16 -3.12
CA LEU A 54 11.48 25.31 -3.33
C LEU A 54 11.93 25.41 -4.80
N LEU A 55 12.23 24.29 -5.45
CA LEU A 55 12.57 24.24 -6.87
C LEU A 55 11.36 24.59 -7.75
N ALA A 56 10.16 24.11 -7.40
CA ALA A 56 8.92 24.47 -8.10
C ALA A 56 8.61 25.96 -7.95
N PHE A 57 8.76 26.52 -6.74
CA PHE A 57 8.53 27.94 -6.46
C PHE A 57 9.55 28.82 -7.18
N GLY A 58 10.85 28.48 -7.08
CA GLY A 58 11.92 29.14 -7.83
C GLY A 58 11.72 29.04 -9.34
N PHE A 59 11.17 27.93 -9.83
CA PHE A 59 10.86 27.74 -11.24
C PHE A 59 9.68 28.59 -11.70
N VAL A 60 8.63 28.78 -10.90
CA VAL A 60 7.51 29.68 -11.21
C VAL A 60 7.99 31.14 -11.27
N ILE A 61 8.85 31.56 -10.35
CA ILE A 61 9.44 32.90 -10.35
C ILE A 61 10.33 33.08 -11.59
N TRP A 62 11.16 32.09 -11.91
CA TRP A 62 12.05 32.14 -13.06
C TRP A 62 11.30 32.09 -14.40
N SER A 63 10.25 31.27 -14.51
CA SER A 63 9.44 31.17 -15.74
C SER A 63 8.68 32.47 -16.00
N ARG A 64 8.13 33.11 -14.96
CA ARG A 64 7.55 34.46 -15.06
C ARG A 64 8.57 35.50 -15.52
N ARG A 65 9.78 35.51 -14.93
CA ARG A 65 10.85 36.42 -15.36
C ARG A 65 11.28 36.18 -16.80
N ARG A 66 11.38 34.91 -17.22
CA ARG A 66 11.81 34.56 -18.58
C ARG A 66 10.73 34.87 -19.62
N TRP A 67 9.45 34.70 -19.29
CA TRP A 67 8.34 35.10 -20.16
C TRP A 67 8.35 36.60 -20.42
N ASN A 68 8.57 37.43 -19.39
CA ASN A 68 8.75 38.88 -19.58
C ASN A 68 9.97 39.23 -20.44
N SER A 69 11.04 38.42 -20.43
CA SER A 69 12.22 38.64 -21.26
C SER A 69 12.09 38.18 -22.72
N GLN A 70 11.03 37.42 -23.05
CA GLN A 70 10.84 36.80 -24.37
C GLN A 70 10.00 37.65 -25.35
N ILE A 71 9.64 38.89 -24.99
CA ILE A 71 9.07 39.89 -25.90
C ILE A 71 10.16 40.48 -26.84
N ARG A 72 11.11 39.66 -27.29
CA ARG A 72 12.05 39.99 -28.36
C ARG A 72 11.99 38.87 -29.41
N PRO A 73 11.77 39.19 -30.70
CA PRO A 73 11.50 38.18 -31.72
C PRO A 73 12.75 37.34 -32.01
N PRO A 74 12.61 36.04 -32.33
CA PRO A 74 13.72 35.10 -32.37
C PRO A 74 14.29 34.90 -33.78
N ALA A 75 15.61 34.72 -33.85
CA ALA A 75 16.28 34.17 -35.02
C ALA A 75 16.03 32.65 -35.12
N GLU A 76 15.71 32.21 -36.33
CA GLU A 76 15.50 30.83 -36.77
C GLU A 76 16.66 29.91 -36.35
N SER A 77 16.36 28.87 -35.57
CA SER A 77 17.30 27.77 -35.36
C SER A 77 16.58 26.45 -35.10
N LEU A 78 17.10 25.41 -35.74
CA LEU A 78 16.65 24.01 -35.78
C LEU A 78 16.21 23.44 -34.41
N PRO A 79 15.29 22.46 -34.37
CA PRO A 79 14.75 21.89 -33.15
C PRO A 79 15.81 21.04 -32.43
N LYS A 80 16.66 21.67 -31.63
CA LYS A 80 17.49 20.97 -30.64
C LYS A 80 16.55 20.27 -29.66
N ARG A 81 16.35 18.95 -29.83
CA ARG A 81 15.71 18.04 -28.86
C ARG A 81 16.21 18.45 -27.46
N GLN A 82 15.31 18.93 -26.61
CA GLN A 82 15.66 19.54 -25.32
C GLN A 82 15.62 18.49 -24.20
N PRO A 83 16.74 17.80 -23.88
CA PRO A 83 16.77 16.80 -22.79
C PRO A 83 16.38 17.39 -21.43
N ARG A 84 16.51 18.71 -21.27
CA ARG A 84 16.08 19.44 -20.07
C ARG A 84 14.55 19.47 -19.87
N ARG A 85 13.74 19.40 -20.92
CA ARG A 85 12.26 19.36 -20.77
C ARG A 85 11.80 17.99 -20.29
N PHE A 86 12.37 16.92 -20.83
CA PHE A 86 12.05 15.56 -20.44
C PHE A 86 12.42 15.30 -18.98
N LEU A 87 13.62 15.72 -18.55
CA LEU A 87 14.04 15.56 -17.15
C LEU A 87 13.08 16.27 -16.18
N LYS A 88 12.55 17.46 -16.55
CA LYS A 88 11.55 18.17 -15.75
C LYS A 88 10.25 17.40 -15.62
N GLN A 89 9.72 16.88 -16.73
CA GLN A 89 8.50 16.08 -16.72
C GLN A 89 8.67 14.86 -15.83
N LEU A 90 9.81 14.20 -15.94
CA LEU A 90 10.10 12.97 -15.22
C LEU A 90 10.27 13.21 -13.70
N VAL A 91 10.89 14.32 -13.29
CA VAL A 91 10.89 14.75 -11.87
C VAL A 91 9.46 14.98 -11.38
N VAL A 92 8.65 15.75 -12.11
CA VAL A 92 7.27 16.07 -11.71
C VAL A 92 6.42 14.80 -11.57
N VAL A 93 6.52 13.88 -12.53
CA VAL A 93 5.81 12.59 -12.49
C VAL A 93 6.24 11.77 -11.28
N THR A 94 7.55 11.64 -11.00
CA THR A 94 8.00 10.88 -9.83
C THR A 94 7.52 11.50 -8.51
N CYS A 95 7.51 12.83 -8.39
CA CYS A 95 6.98 13.50 -7.20
C CYS A 95 5.49 13.22 -7.01
N LEU A 96 4.71 13.27 -8.09
CA LEU A 96 3.29 12.97 -8.08
C LEU A 96 3.03 11.51 -7.69
N VAL A 97 3.80 10.56 -8.24
CA VAL A 97 3.69 9.13 -7.90
C VAL A 97 3.97 8.91 -6.42
N LEU A 98 5.05 9.46 -5.88
CA LEU A 98 5.37 9.33 -4.44
C LEU A 98 4.25 9.87 -3.55
N PHE A 99 3.73 11.04 -3.88
CA PHE A 99 2.65 11.68 -3.14
C PHE A 99 1.37 10.84 -3.18
N LEU A 100 0.94 10.39 -4.37
CA LEU A 100 -0.25 9.57 -4.53
C LEU A 100 -0.09 8.21 -3.84
N THR A 101 1.05 7.54 -4.00
CA THR A 101 1.34 6.27 -3.30
C THR A 101 1.23 6.42 -1.79
N SER A 102 1.76 7.51 -1.23
CA SER A 102 1.65 7.80 0.21
C SER A 102 0.19 7.90 0.67
N ILE A 103 -0.62 8.67 -0.07
CA ILE A 103 -2.05 8.83 0.24
C ILE A 103 -2.76 7.50 0.15
N LEU A 104 -2.56 6.75 -0.94
CA LEU A 104 -3.21 5.47 -1.19
C LEU A 104 -2.94 4.44 -0.09
N ILE A 105 -1.69 4.34 0.36
CA ILE A 105 -1.30 3.46 1.46
C ILE A 105 -1.98 3.91 2.75
N ARG A 106 -1.99 5.22 3.06
CA ARG A 106 -2.57 5.74 4.31
C ARG A 106 -4.07 5.47 4.44
N ILE A 107 -4.80 5.46 3.33
CA ILE A 107 -6.24 5.18 3.31
C ILE A 107 -6.56 3.68 3.09
N ASN A 108 -5.55 2.80 3.04
CA ASN A 108 -5.69 1.37 2.74
C ASN A 108 -6.45 1.05 1.43
N LEU A 109 -6.46 1.97 0.46
CA LEU A 109 -7.23 1.80 -0.78
C LEU A 109 -6.79 0.56 -1.59
N PRO A 110 -5.48 0.27 -1.74
CA PRO A 110 -5.06 -0.92 -2.48
C PRO A 110 -5.61 -2.21 -1.87
N GLN A 111 -5.59 -2.32 -0.54
CA GLN A 111 -6.16 -3.45 0.19
C GLN A 111 -7.67 -3.56 -0.02
N THR A 112 -8.40 -2.45 0.09
CA THR A 112 -9.85 -2.41 -0.15
C THR A 112 -10.20 -2.83 -1.57
N ILE A 113 -9.47 -2.34 -2.58
CA ILE A 113 -9.69 -2.73 -3.98
C ILE A 113 -9.38 -4.21 -4.17
N ALA A 114 -8.22 -4.67 -3.69
CA ALA A 114 -7.78 -6.05 -3.84
C ALA A 114 -8.74 -7.04 -3.17
N PHE A 115 -9.24 -6.70 -1.98
CA PHE A 115 -10.28 -7.46 -1.31
C PHE A 115 -11.61 -7.41 -2.06
N SER A 116 -12.06 -6.23 -2.49
CA SER A 116 -13.31 -6.10 -3.26
C SER A 116 -13.30 -6.95 -4.54
N LEU A 117 -12.16 -7.11 -5.20
CA LEU A 117 -12.01 -7.99 -6.36
C LEU A 117 -12.08 -9.48 -5.99
N SER A 118 -11.57 -9.84 -4.81
CA SER A 118 -11.59 -11.23 -4.31
C SER A 118 -12.87 -11.59 -3.55
N ARG A 119 -13.65 -10.59 -3.15
CA ARG A 119 -14.85 -10.73 -2.31
C ARG A 119 -15.84 -11.78 -2.81
N PRO A 120 -16.18 -11.88 -4.11
CA PRO A 120 -17.09 -12.92 -4.57
C PRO A 120 -16.64 -14.35 -4.21
N ALA A 121 -15.33 -14.60 -4.18
CA ALA A 121 -14.80 -15.90 -3.76
C ALA A 121 -14.94 -16.13 -2.26
N PHE A 122 -14.80 -15.08 -1.45
CA PHE A 122 -15.04 -15.13 0.00
C PHE A 122 -16.52 -15.32 0.31
N ASP A 123 -17.40 -14.53 -0.32
CA ASP A 123 -18.86 -14.61 -0.13
C ASP A 123 -19.40 -15.99 -0.55
N ALA A 124 -18.95 -16.51 -1.69
CA ALA A 124 -19.32 -17.86 -2.13
C ALA A 124 -18.77 -18.96 -1.19
N PHE A 125 -17.63 -18.72 -0.56
CA PHE A 125 -17.03 -19.65 0.39
C PHE A 125 -17.79 -19.68 1.72
N ILE A 126 -18.15 -18.53 2.29
CA ILE A 126 -18.92 -18.46 3.54
C ILE A 126 -20.36 -18.95 3.36
N ALA A 127 -20.92 -18.87 2.14
CA ALA A 127 -22.25 -19.39 1.83
C ALA A 127 -22.31 -20.93 1.80
N ASP A 128 -21.17 -21.61 1.65
CA ASP A 128 -21.07 -23.07 1.65
C ASP A 128 -20.57 -23.56 3.02
N GLU A 129 -21.51 -23.79 3.94
CA GLU A 129 -21.24 -24.19 5.32
C GLU A 129 -20.40 -25.48 5.40
N ALA A 130 -20.64 -26.44 4.49
CA ALA A 130 -19.89 -27.69 4.46
C ALA A 130 -18.41 -27.46 4.13
N LYS A 131 -18.11 -26.58 3.17
CA LYS A 131 -16.72 -26.19 2.86
C LYS A 131 -16.09 -25.38 3.99
N LEU A 132 -16.84 -24.48 4.60
CA LEU A 132 -16.38 -23.66 5.70
C LEU A 132 -15.95 -24.53 6.89
N VAL A 133 -16.83 -25.41 7.38
CA VAL A 133 -16.53 -26.31 8.49
C VAL A 133 -15.35 -27.23 8.16
N LYS A 134 -15.29 -27.75 6.93
CA LYS A 134 -14.18 -28.60 6.48
C LYS A 134 -12.85 -27.86 6.50
N LEU A 135 -12.82 -26.61 6.07
CA LEU A 135 -11.61 -25.79 6.09
C LEU A 135 -11.08 -25.57 7.51
N CYS A 136 -11.95 -25.06 8.39
CA CYS A 136 -11.54 -24.65 9.74
C CYS A 136 -11.15 -25.86 10.60
N ARG A 137 -11.55 -27.08 10.19
CA ARG A 137 -11.19 -28.36 10.82
C ARG A 137 -10.01 -29.10 10.16
N ASP A 138 -9.98 -29.20 8.84
CA ASP A 138 -9.08 -30.12 8.10
C ASP A 138 -7.80 -29.43 7.58
N LEU A 139 -7.49 -28.20 8.02
CA LEU A 139 -6.25 -27.46 7.68
C LEU A 139 -5.99 -27.32 6.16
N LEU A 140 -7.05 -27.37 5.34
CA LEU A 140 -6.96 -27.09 3.91
C LEU A 140 -6.59 -25.62 3.71
N LYS A 141 -5.63 -25.35 2.82
CA LYS A 141 -5.11 -24.01 2.50
C LYS A 141 -5.59 -23.52 1.12
N PRO A 142 -6.89 -23.24 0.94
CA PRO A 142 -7.41 -22.78 -0.34
C PRO A 142 -6.92 -21.37 -0.64
N GLN A 143 -6.94 -21.08 -1.93
CA GLN A 143 -6.75 -19.73 -2.43
C GLN A 143 -8.13 -19.12 -2.72
N LEU A 144 -8.44 -17.99 -2.09
CA LEU A 144 -9.64 -17.20 -2.31
C LEU A 144 -9.25 -15.90 -3.03
N GLY A 145 -9.48 -15.85 -4.34
CA GLY A 145 -9.01 -14.77 -5.20
C GLY A 145 -7.48 -14.69 -5.19
N ILE A 146 -6.93 -13.55 -4.77
CA ILE A 146 -5.48 -13.36 -4.66
C ILE A 146 -4.91 -13.81 -3.30
N TYR A 147 -5.75 -14.18 -2.33
CA TYR A 147 -5.34 -14.47 -0.97
C TYR A 147 -5.26 -15.97 -0.73
N GLN A 148 -4.19 -16.41 -0.09
CA GLN A 148 -4.08 -17.78 0.42
C GLN A 148 -4.54 -17.80 1.88
N ILE A 149 -5.57 -18.60 2.17
CA ILE A 149 -6.02 -18.80 3.54
C ILE A 149 -5.14 -19.86 4.19
N LYS A 150 -4.52 -19.50 5.30
CA LYS A 150 -3.63 -20.37 6.08
C LYS A 150 -4.37 -21.08 7.19
N ASP A 151 -5.32 -20.39 7.80
CA ASP A 151 -6.11 -20.91 8.90
C ASP A 151 -7.48 -20.23 8.97
N CYS A 152 -8.42 -20.86 9.67
CA CYS A 152 -9.77 -20.35 9.87
C CYS A 152 -10.26 -20.60 11.30
N ASP A 153 -11.07 -19.67 11.80
CA ASP A 153 -11.87 -19.88 12.99
C ASP A 153 -13.29 -19.33 12.83
N ILE A 154 -14.24 -19.96 13.52
CA ILE A 154 -15.63 -19.47 13.63
C ILE A 154 -15.91 -19.29 15.11
N ASP A 155 -16.20 -18.07 15.52
CA ASP A 155 -16.51 -17.78 16.91
C ASP A 155 -17.96 -18.19 17.28
N SER A 156 -18.25 -18.20 18.57
CA SER A 156 -19.57 -18.56 19.11
C SER A 156 -20.69 -17.55 18.80
N GLN A 157 -20.33 -16.33 18.36
CA GLN A 157 -21.23 -15.25 17.98
C GLN A 157 -21.46 -15.17 16.45
N GLY A 158 -20.85 -16.08 15.68
CA GLY A 158 -21.00 -16.19 14.23
C GLY A 158 -20.02 -15.38 13.40
N GLY A 159 -18.98 -14.80 14.00
CA GLY A 159 -17.88 -14.16 13.26
C GLY A 159 -16.96 -15.20 12.64
N ILE A 160 -16.60 -14.99 11.37
CA ILE A 160 -15.80 -15.92 10.57
C ILE A 160 -14.45 -15.28 10.28
N TYR A 161 -13.39 -15.83 10.85
CA TYR A 161 -12.02 -15.35 10.74
C TYR A 161 -11.24 -16.19 9.75
N LEU A 162 -10.68 -15.55 8.73
CA LEU A 162 -9.89 -16.18 7.69
C LEU A 162 -8.48 -15.59 7.71
N GLN A 163 -7.54 -16.34 8.28
CA GLN A 163 -6.16 -15.90 8.42
C GLN A 163 -5.40 -16.06 7.09
N THR A 164 -4.73 -15.00 6.65
CA THR A 164 -3.87 -15.01 5.45
C THR A 164 -2.38 -15.11 5.78
N GLY A 165 -1.99 -14.73 6.99
CA GLY A 165 -0.59 -14.66 7.38
C GLY A 165 -0.37 -14.53 8.88
N TRP A 166 0.80 -14.99 9.32
CA TRP A 166 1.44 -14.50 10.53
C TRP A 166 2.48 -13.48 10.08
N HIS A 167 2.42 -12.28 10.63
CA HIS A 167 3.36 -11.24 10.34
C HIS A 167 3.77 -10.55 11.66
N GLY A 168 5.03 -10.15 11.76
CA GLY A 168 5.60 -9.56 12.98
C GLY A 168 7.11 -9.74 13.03
N PHE A 169 7.77 -8.92 13.85
CA PHE A 169 9.23 -8.91 13.98
C PHE A 169 9.65 -9.45 15.37
N LEU A 170 10.64 -10.35 15.36
CA LEU A 170 11.29 -11.00 16.50
C LEU A 170 10.38 -11.72 17.51
N PHE A 171 9.62 -10.98 18.32
CA PHE A 171 8.91 -11.49 19.50
C PHE A 171 7.42 -11.13 19.54
N ASN A 172 6.90 -10.39 18.55
CA ASN A 172 5.50 -9.99 18.52
C ASN A 172 4.86 -10.34 17.17
N SER A 173 4.67 -11.64 16.93
CA SER A 173 3.97 -12.12 15.74
C SER A 173 2.47 -12.00 15.94
N ALA A 174 1.81 -11.26 15.05
CA ALA A 174 0.37 -11.14 15.00
C ALA A 174 -0.21 -11.95 13.84
N ALA A 175 -1.40 -12.51 14.04
CA ALA A 175 -2.19 -13.08 12.97
C ALA A 175 -2.91 -11.95 12.23
N TYR A 176 -2.85 -12.00 10.90
CA TYR A 176 -3.59 -11.09 10.04
C TYR A 176 -4.47 -11.85 9.07
N GLY A 177 -5.58 -11.23 8.71
CA GLY A 177 -6.52 -11.81 7.77
C GLY A 177 -7.76 -10.95 7.59
N PHE A 178 -8.81 -11.59 7.11
CA PHE A 178 -10.13 -10.98 6.94
C PHE A 178 -11.14 -11.64 7.86
N VAL A 179 -12.07 -10.85 8.35
CA VAL A 179 -13.17 -11.32 9.21
C VAL A 179 -14.49 -10.80 8.68
N HIS A 180 -15.45 -11.70 8.58
CA HIS A 180 -16.84 -11.36 8.29
C HIS A 180 -17.60 -11.26 9.61
N ARG A 181 -18.21 -10.09 9.87
CA ARG A 181 -18.95 -9.77 11.11
C ARG A 181 -18.13 -10.02 12.38
N PRO A 182 -17.07 -9.21 12.60
CA PRO A 182 -16.25 -9.36 13.79
C PRO A 182 -17.05 -9.20 15.07
N ASN A 183 -16.62 -9.88 16.12
CA ASN A 183 -17.14 -9.70 17.47
C ASN A 183 -16.11 -8.92 18.34
N PRO A 184 -16.51 -8.25 19.42
CA PRO A 184 -15.60 -7.44 20.24
C PRO A 184 -14.49 -8.22 20.97
N HIS A 185 -14.63 -9.53 21.14
CA HIS A 185 -13.72 -10.40 21.89
C HIS A 185 -12.71 -11.14 21.00
N GLY A 186 -12.89 -11.15 19.68
CA GLY A 186 -12.01 -11.91 18.80
C GLY A 186 -12.30 -13.41 18.75
N SER A 187 -11.30 -14.15 18.28
CA SER A 187 -11.32 -15.59 18.14
C SER A 187 -10.25 -16.17 19.08
N GLU A 188 -10.59 -17.12 19.93
CA GLU A 188 -9.61 -17.67 20.88
C GLU A 188 -8.43 -18.38 20.18
N ARG A 189 -8.58 -18.71 18.88
CA ARG A 189 -7.58 -19.40 18.06
C ARG A 189 -6.42 -18.50 17.64
N PHE A 190 -6.66 -17.22 17.34
CA PHE A 190 -5.65 -16.34 16.72
C PHE A 190 -4.93 -15.41 17.70
N GLY A 191 -5.55 -15.06 18.82
CA GLY A 191 -4.97 -14.19 19.84
C GLY A 191 -5.84 -14.18 21.09
N LYS A 192 -5.28 -13.78 22.23
CA LYS A 192 -6.01 -13.69 23.50
C LYS A 192 -6.14 -12.27 24.05
N ASP A 193 -5.31 -11.34 23.57
CA ASP A 193 -5.14 -10.05 24.23
C ASP A 193 -5.72 -8.88 23.42
N ILE A 194 -5.24 -8.66 22.18
CA ILE A 194 -5.62 -7.48 21.40
C ILE A 194 -6.07 -7.89 20.00
N TYR A 195 -7.33 -7.56 19.70
CA TYR A 195 -7.91 -7.59 18.37
C TYR A 195 -8.12 -6.17 17.84
N GLU A 196 -7.50 -5.86 16.71
CA GLU A 196 -7.77 -4.64 15.96
C GLU A 196 -8.57 -4.99 14.71
N TYR A 197 -9.66 -4.27 14.48
CA TYR A 197 -10.50 -4.42 13.30
C TYR A 197 -10.54 -3.14 12.49
N HIS A 198 -10.38 -3.28 11.20
CA HIS A 198 -10.39 -2.17 10.28
C HIS A 198 -11.35 -2.46 9.13
N PRO A 199 -12.32 -1.58 8.85
CA PRO A 199 -13.32 -1.83 7.83
C PRO A 199 -12.66 -1.91 6.45
N VAL A 200 -13.09 -2.89 5.66
CA VAL A 200 -12.63 -3.09 4.28
C VAL A 200 -13.77 -2.75 3.33
N VAL A 201 -14.84 -3.55 3.33
CA VAL A 201 -16.05 -3.37 2.52
C VAL A 201 -17.24 -4.02 3.24
N GLU A 202 -18.30 -3.26 3.50
CA GLU A 202 -19.54 -3.75 4.14
C GLU A 202 -19.28 -4.50 5.47
N ASP A 203 -19.71 -5.77 5.56
CA ASP A 203 -19.57 -6.63 6.74
C ASP A 203 -18.15 -7.22 6.89
N TRP A 204 -17.23 -6.89 5.98
CA TRP A 204 -15.86 -7.39 5.97
C TRP A 204 -14.87 -6.38 6.55
N TYR A 205 -14.05 -6.89 7.46
CA TYR A 205 -12.97 -6.17 8.11
C TYR A 205 -11.68 -6.95 7.89
N TRP A 206 -10.54 -6.27 7.92
CA TRP A 206 -9.29 -6.96 8.18
C TRP A 206 -9.00 -6.92 9.67
N PHE A 207 -8.41 -7.99 10.19
CA PHE A 207 -8.09 -8.09 11.60
C PHE A 207 -6.59 -8.24 11.80
N ARG A 208 -6.15 -7.77 12.96
CA ARG A 208 -4.85 -8.08 13.56
C ARG A 208 -5.10 -8.66 14.94
N ALA A 209 -4.55 -9.82 15.21
CA ALA A 209 -4.61 -10.47 16.52
C ALA A 209 -3.19 -10.66 17.06
N SER A 210 -2.83 -9.97 18.15
CA SER A 210 -1.53 -10.19 18.78
C SER A 210 -1.55 -11.44 19.66
N GLN A 211 -0.41 -12.13 19.70
CA GLN A 211 -0.10 -13.09 20.74
C GLN A 211 0.99 -12.45 21.61
N ASP A 212 0.61 -11.61 22.57
CA ASP A 212 1.54 -11.20 23.61
C ASP A 212 1.57 -12.35 24.65
N TRP A 213 2.77 -12.84 25.00
CA TRP A 213 2.96 -13.94 25.97
C TRP A 213 3.68 -13.38 27.19
#